data_AF-A0AAE4LKN7-F1
#
_entry.id   AF-A0AAE4LKN7-F1
#
_cell.length_a   1.000
_cell.length_b   1.000
_cell.length_c   1.000
_cell.angle_alpha   90.00
_cell.angle_beta   90.00
_cell.angle_gamma   90.00
#
_symmetry.space_group_name_H-M   'P 1'
#
loop_
_entity.id
_entity.type
_entity.pdbx_description
1 polymer ?
#
loop_
_entity_poly.entity_id
_entity_poly.type
_entity_poly.pdbx_seq_one_letter_code
_entity_poly.pdbx_strand_id
1 'polypeptide(L)' 'MGKKISFCEIPSTAGWEKYLKNLEVDASLSFQNIDNTAANARQAIKRFLKKWPGRKFSTKTCKEDHSFTIVRVK' A
#
# COMPACT_ATOMS: atom_id res chain seq x y z
N MET A 1 -16.77 -3.74 -18.31
CA MET A 1 -17.17 -3.55 -16.89
C MET A 1 -15.95 -3.15 -16.09
N GLY A 2 -15.89 -1.93 -15.55
CA GLY A 2 -14.73 -1.46 -14.79
C GLY A 2 -14.52 -2.31 -13.54
N LYS A 3 -13.30 -2.76 -13.27
CA LYS A 3 -12.96 -3.42 -12.01
C LYS A 3 -13.30 -2.46 -10.87
N LYS A 4 -14.29 -2.79 -10.04
CA LYS A 4 -14.57 -2.02 -8.82
C LYS A 4 -13.33 -2.08 -7.94
N ILE A 5 -12.60 -0.97 -7.84
CA ILE A 5 -11.48 -0.82 -6.92
C ILE A 5 -12.09 -0.58 -5.54
N SER A 6 -11.92 -1.54 -4.63
CA SER A 6 -12.24 -1.34 -3.21
C SER A 6 -11.09 -0.61 -2.53
N PHE A 7 -11.35 0.60 -2.04
CA PHE A 7 -10.37 1.39 -1.30
C PHE A 7 -10.37 0.99 0.18
N CYS A 8 -9.17 0.79 0.73
CA CYS A 8 -8.93 0.69 2.15
C CYS A 8 -8.95 2.09 2.78
N GLU A 9 -9.33 2.15 4.07
CA GLU A 9 -9.17 3.36 4.86
C GLU A 9 -7.69 3.73 4.99
N ILE A 10 -7.40 5.03 4.85
CA ILE A 10 -6.03 5.56 4.96
C ILE A 10 -5.61 5.49 6.43
N PRO A 11 -4.63 4.64 6.79
CA PRO A 11 -4.22 4.49 8.17
C PRO A 11 -3.36 5.68 8.61
N SER A 12 -3.39 5.95 9.92
CA SER A 12 -2.35 6.73 10.58
C SER A 12 -0.97 6.05 10.46
N THR A 13 0.11 6.75 10.79
CA THR A 13 1.50 6.26 10.66
C THR A 13 1.72 4.86 11.26
N ALA A 14 1.05 4.53 12.38
CA ALA A 14 1.16 3.22 13.02
C ALA A 14 0.32 2.12 12.35
N GLY A 15 -0.76 2.48 11.64
CA GLY A 15 -1.69 1.51 11.06
C GLY A 15 -1.18 0.82 9.78
N TRP A 16 -0.23 1.43 9.07
CA TRP A 16 0.37 0.85 7.85
C TRP A 16 1.01 -0.52 8.09
N GLU A 17 1.63 -0.74 9.25
CA GLU A 17 2.30 -2.00 9.56
C GLU A 17 1.33 -3.19 9.58
N LYS A 18 0.09 -3.01 10.08
CA LYS A 18 -0.95 -4.05 10.09
C LYS A 18 -1.30 -4.50 8.68
N TYR A 19 -1.49 -3.53 7.77
CA TYR A 19 -1.76 -3.79 6.35
C TYR A 19 -0.61 -4.55 5.68
N LEU A 20 0.63 -4.09 5.85
CA LEU A 20 1.81 -4.72 5.24
C LEU A 20 2.08 -6.13 5.80
N LYS A 21 1.79 -6.36 7.08
CA LYS A 21 1.97 -7.65 7.74
C LYS A 21 1.00 -8.70 7.19
N ASN A 22 -0.26 -8.30 7.02
CA ASN A 22 -1.36 -9.18 6.61
C ASN A 22 -1.53 -9.30 5.09
N LEU A 23 -0.82 -8.48 4.31
CA LEU A 23 -0.90 -8.56 2.85
C LEU A 23 -0.30 -9.88 2.34
N GLU A 24 -1.11 -10.70 1.69
CA GLU A 24 -0.69 -11.95 1.05
C GLU A 24 0.11 -11.69 -0.23
N VAL A 25 0.91 -12.67 -0.65
CA VAL A 25 1.69 -12.59 -1.90
C VAL A 25 0.72 -12.50 -3.08
N ASP A 26 1.03 -11.65 -4.06
CA ASP A 26 0.21 -11.36 -5.24
C ASP A 26 -1.13 -10.66 -4.93
N ALA A 27 -1.40 -10.31 -3.67
CA ALA A 27 -2.53 -9.49 -3.25
C ALA A 27 -2.19 -7.99 -3.27
N SER A 28 -3.23 -7.17 -3.42
CA SER A 28 -3.11 -5.71 -3.50
C SER A 28 -4.00 -4.99 -2.50
N LEU A 29 -3.49 -3.89 -1.94
CA LEU A 29 -4.26 -2.90 -1.18
C LEU A 29 -4.32 -1.62 -1.99
N SER A 30 -5.50 -1.07 -2.17
CA SER A 30 -5.69 0.22 -2.85
C SER A 30 -6.20 1.25 -1.86
N PHE A 31 -5.68 2.45 -1.93
CA PHE A 31 -6.02 3.59 -1.08
C PHE A 31 -6.35 4.78 -1.98
N GLN A 32 -7.21 5.68 -1.50
CA GLN A 32 -7.30 7.00 -2.12
C GLN A 32 -5.97 7.74 -1.91
N ASN A 33 -5.40 8.25 -2.99
CA ASN A 33 -4.16 9.01 -2.98
C ASN A 33 -4.44 10.50 -2.76
N ILE A 34 -5.03 10.81 -1.61
CA ILE A 34 -5.20 12.19 -1.13
C ILE A 34 -4.00 12.58 -0.25
N ASP A 35 -3.69 13.86 -0.24
CA ASP A 35 -2.59 14.46 0.53
C ASP A 35 -1.25 13.72 0.35
N ASN A 36 -0.70 13.21 1.45
CA ASN A 36 0.60 12.55 1.51
C ASN A 36 0.50 11.00 1.54
N THR A 37 -0.63 10.42 1.16
CA THR A 37 -0.88 8.97 1.30
C THR A 37 0.21 8.11 0.68
N ALA A 38 0.55 8.35 -0.60
CA ALA A 38 1.61 7.57 -1.27
C ALA A 38 2.99 7.76 -0.62
N ALA A 39 3.31 8.96 -0.14
CA ALA A 39 4.58 9.23 0.54
C ALA A 39 4.65 8.49 1.89
N ASN A 40 3.59 8.58 2.69
CA ASN A 40 3.47 7.91 3.99
C ASN A 40 3.55 6.39 3.83
N ALA A 41 2.85 5.82 2.86
CA ALA A 41 2.89 4.40 2.58
C ALA A 41 4.29 3.90 2.19
N ARG A 42 4.99 4.63 1.29
CA ARG A 42 6.36 4.28 0.90
C ARG A 42 7.34 4.36 2.07
N GLN A 43 7.19 5.36 2.95
CA GLN A 43 7.99 5.45 4.17
C GLN A 43 7.69 4.29 5.12
N ALA A 44 6.42 3.92 5.30
CA ALA A 44 6.02 2.78 6.11
C ALA A 44 6.58 1.46 5.56
N ILE A 45 6.51 1.24 4.25
CA ILE A 45 7.14 0.08 3.58
C ILE A 45 8.65 0.07 3.86
N LYS A 46 9.34 1.20 3.66
CA LYS A 46 10.79 1.30 3.94
C LYS A 46 11.12 0.93 5.39
N ARG A 47 10.35 1.40 6.36
CA ARG A 47 10.52 1.06 7.79
C ARG A 47 10.19 -0.41 8.08
N PHE A 48 9.14 -0.92 7.46
CA PHE A 48 8.71 -2.31 7.60
C PHE A 48 9.77 -3.29 7.07
N LEU A 49 10.36 -3.00 5.90
CA LEU A 49 11.41 -3.82 5.30
C LEU A 49 12.71 -3.83 6.10
N LYS A 50 12.99 -2.79 6.89
CA LYS A 50 14.11 -2.83 7.86
C LYS A 50 13.89 -3.88 8.96
N LYS A 51 12.65 -4.08 9.39
CA LYS A 51 12.28 -5.12 10.37
C LYS A 51 12.12 -6.51 9.72
N TRP A 52 11.68 -6.55 8.46
CA TRP A 52 11.33 -7.76 7.71
C TRP A 52 11.93 -7.75 6.29
N PRO A 53 13.25 -7.95 6.14
CA PRO A 53 13.96 -7.77 4.86
C PRO A 53 13.60 -8.81 3.79
N GLY A 54 13.02 -9.95 4.17
CA GLY A 54 12.62 -11.01 3.25
C GLY A 54 11.31 -10.77 2.49
N ARG A 55 10.64 -9.63 2.71
CA ARG A 55 9.41 -9.27 1.97
C ARG A 55 9.72 -8.26 0.87
N LYS A 56 8.91 -8.25 -0.19
CA LYS A 56 9.00 -7.27 -1.26
C LYS A 56 7.62 -6.69 -1.57
N PHE A 57 7.61 -5.39 -1.89
CA PHE A 57 6.38 -4.68 -2.24
C PHE A 57 6.62 -3.81 -3.48
N SER A 58 5.64 -3.81 -4.38
CA SER A 58 5.54 -2.86 -5.49
C SER A 58 4.48 -1.82 -5.17
N THR A 59 4.67 -0.58 -5.61
CA THR A 59 3.70 0.49 -5.39
C THR A 59 3.39 1.20 -6.70
N LYS A 60 2.12 1.52 -6.94
CA LYS A 60 1.65 2.24 -8.12
C LYS A 60 0.75 3.40 -7.72
N THR A 61 0.90 4.54 -8.38
CA THR A 61 -0.04 5.66 -8.29
C THR A 61 -0.78 5.80 -9.61
N CYS A 62 -2.11 5.86 -9.58
CA CYS A 62 -2.93 6.25 -10.72
C CYS A 62 -3.35 7.71 -10.55
N LYS A 63 -3.04 8.56 -11.54
CA LYS A 63 -3.46 9.97 -11.51
C LYS A 63 -4.93 10.14 -11.87
N GLU A 64 -5.43 9.33 -12.81
CA GLU A 64 -6.80 9.40 -13.31
C GLU A 64 -7.83 9.08 -12.20
N ASP A 65 -7.57 8.03 -11.43
CA ASP A 65 -8.48 7.58 -10.36
C ASP A 65 -8.06 8.06 -8.96
N HIS A 66 -7.06 8.95 -8.87
CA HIS A 66 -6.46 9.41 -7.61
C HIS A 66 -6.20 8.25 -6.63
N SER A 67 -5.58 7.16 -7.11
CA SER A 67 -5.40 5.94 -6.33
C SER A 67 -3.94 5.61 -6.09
N PHE A 68 -3.68 4.98 -4.96
CA PHE A 68 -2.38 4.42 -4.60
C PHE A 68 -2.55 2.95 -4.25
N THR A 69 -1.81 2.09 -4.94
CA THR A 69 -1.89 0.63 -4.76
C THR A 69 -0.56 0.09 -4.27
N ILE A 70 -0.61 -0.78 -3.27
CA ILE A 70 0.52 -1.59 -2.80
C ILE A 70 0.25 -3.03 -3.20
N VAL A 71 1.22 -3.71 -3.80
CA VAL A 71 1.17 -5.13 -4.12
C VAL A 71 2.34 -5.83 -3.42
N ARG A 72 2.09 -6.94 -2.74
CA ARG A 72 3.18 -7.78 -2.23
C ARG A 72 3.65 -8.72 -3.34
N VAL A 73 4.96 -8.72 -3.59
CA VAL A 73 5.58 -9.54 -4.65
C VAL A 73 6.47 -10.62 -4.05
N LYS A 74 6.77 -11.67 -4.84
CA LYS A 74 7.65 -12.79 -4.46
C LYS A 74 9.13 -12.38 -4.33
#